data_AF-K1S891-F1
#
_entry.id   AF-K1S891-F1
#
_cell.length_a   1.000
_cell.length_b   1.000
_cell.length_c   1.000
_cell.angle_alpha   90.00
_cell.angle_beta   90.00
_cell.angle_gamma   90.00
#
_symmetry.space_group_name_H-M   'P 1'
#
loop_
_entity.id
_entity.type
_entity.pdbx_description
1 polymer ?
#
loop_
_entity_poly.entity_id
_entity_poly.type
_entity_poly.pdbx_seq_one_letter_code
_entity_poly.pdbx_strand_id
1 'polypeptide(L)'
;MPYAITESDLPTIFAEYDRLEKLMEEQKLANKRKFNFFHFMIDLNQGPCAVKRLRGCGCGNEYVAVTPDGDIYPCHQFVGIEEWKMGDIFSDKIDQKIKDYFAG
;
A
#
# COMPACT_ATOMS: atom_id res chain seq x y z
N MET A 1 14.18 14.50 8.63
CA MET A 1 13.77 13.15 8.17
C MET A 1 14.61 12.79 6.96
N PRO A 2 15.57 11.85 7.07
CA PRO A 2 16.49 11.52 5.97
C PRO A 2 15.79 10.96 4.72
N TYR A 3 14.53 10.53 4.82
CA TYR A 3 13.72 9.98 3.72
C TYR A 3 12.61 10.91 3.23
N ALA A 4 12.52 12.13 3.76
CA ALA A 4 11.48 13.06 3.31
C ALA A 4 11.81 13.55 1.90
N ILE A 5 10.79 13.56 1.03
CA ILE A 5 10.88 14.21 -0.28
C ILE A 5 11.14 15.69 -0.05
N THR A 6 12.12 16.22 -0.77
CA THR A 6 12.55 17.61 -0.77
C THR A 6 12.33 18.23 -2.15
N GLU A 7 12.42 19.56 -2.24
CA GLU A 7 12.33 20.25 -3.53
C GLU A 7 13.43 19.82 -4.52
N SER A 8 14.61 19.43 -4.01
CA SER A 8 15.69 18.89 -4.86
C SER A 8 15.33 17.56 -5.53
N ASP A 9 14.34 16.83 -5.04
CA ASP A 9 13.89 15.57 -5.62
C ASP A 9 12.88 15.77 -6.77
N LEU A 10 12.28 16.97 -6.88
CA LEU A 10 11.23 17.27 -7.88
C LEU A 10 11.66 16.96 -9.32
N PRO A 11 12.89 17.31 -9.78
CA PRO A 11 13.31 16.98 -11.13
C PRO A 11 13.29 15.48 -11.42
N THR A 12 13.74 14.65 -10.47
CA THR A 12 13.72 13.18 -10.59
C THR A 12 12.28 12.65 -10.57
N ILE A 13 11.44 13.17 -9.68
CA ILE A 13 10.03 12.79 -9.58
C ILE A 13 9.33 13.03 -10.92
N PHE A 14 9.50 14.22 -11.52
CA PHE A 14 8.91 14.54 -12.81
C PHE A 14 9.43 13.63 -13.93
N ALA A 15 10.73 13.35 -13.95
CA ALA A 15 11.31 12.43 -14.93
C ALA A 15 10.74 11.00 -14.82
N GLU A 16 10.45 10.52 -13.61
CA GLU A 16 9.83 9.21 -13.40
C GLU A 16 8.34 9.20 -13.83
N TYR A 17 7.61 10.31 -13.72
CA TYR A 17 6.27 10.44 -14.29
C TYR A 17 6.30 10.35 -15.83
N ASP A 18 7.23 11.06 -16.49
CA ASP A 18 7.40 10.99 -17.95
C ASP A 18 7.80 9.57 -18.39
N ARG A 19 8.64 8.89 -17.61
CA ARG A 19 9.03 7.50 -17.89
C ARG A 19 7.86 6.54 -17.73
N LEU A 20 7.04 6.72 -16.70
CA LEU A 20 5.85 5.90 -16.48
C LEU A 20 4.85 6.05 -17.63
N GLU A 21 4.65 7.27 -18.13
CA GLU A 21 3.78 7.56 -19.28
C GLU A 21 4.20 6.78 -20.53
N LYS A 22 5.47 6.88 -20.91
CA LYS A 22 6.04 6.12 -22.04
C LYS A 22 5.88 4.62 -21.86
N LEU A 23 6.17 4.10 -20.67
CA LEU A 23 6.02 2.68 -20.37
C LEU A 23 4.55 2.24 -20.52
N MET A 24 3.60 3.05 -20.05
CA MET A 24 2.18 2.76 -20.18
C MET A 24 1.73 2.73 -21.65
N GLU A 25 2.24 3.64 -22.48
CA GLU A 25 1.97 3.67 -23.92
C GLU A 25 2.57 2.46 -24.63
N GLU A 26 3.85 2.15 -24.40
CA GLU A 26 4.54 1.00 -24.97
C GLU A 26 3.81 -0.31 -24.65
N GLN A 27 3.43 -0.52 -23.39
CA GLN A 27 2.72 -1.74 -22.97
C GLN A 27 1.32 -1.84 -23.60
N LYS A 28 0.64 -0.70 -23.77
CA LYS A 28 -0.66 -0.65 -24.45
C LYS A 28 -0.52 -0.98 -25.93
N LEU A 29 0.49 -0.46 -26.62
CA LEU A 29 0.70 -0.65 -28.06
C LEU A 29 1.25 -2.04 -28.38
N ALA A 30 2.30 -2.49 -27.68
CA ALA A 30 2.96 -3.76 -27.94
C ALA A 30 2.16 -4.97 -27.46
N ASN A 31 1.58 -4.89 -26.26
CA ASN A 31 1.02 -6.04 -25.56
C ASN A 31 -0.50 -5.96 -25.35
N LYS A 32 -1.17 -4.90 -25.85
CA LYS A 32 -2.58 -4.58 -25.53
C LYS A 32 -2.86 -4.57 -24.02
N ARG A 33 -1.82 -4.36 -23.21
CA ARG A 33 -1.88 -4.42 -21.75
C ARG A 33 -2.17 -3.03 -21.21
N LYS A 34 -3.24 -2.91 -20.43
CA LYS A 34 -3.57 -1.68 -19.70
C LYS A 34 -3.10 -1.82 -18.26
N PHE A 35 -2.59 -0.72 -17.70
CA PHE A 35 -2.35 -0.65 -16.27
C PHE A 35 -3.71 -0.58 -15.57
N ASN A 36 -3.93 -1.50 -14.64
CA ASN A 36 -5.14 -1.56 -13.85
C ASN A 36 -4.84 -1.00 -12.47
N PHE A 37 -5.35 0.20 -12.20
CA PHE A 37 -5.26 0.81 -10.88
C PHE A 37 -6.45 0.35 -10.04
N PHE A 38 -6.32 -0.85 -9.48
CA PHE A 38 -7.36 -1.51 -8.71
C PHE A 38 -7.99 -0.61 -7.62
N HIS A 39 -7.18 0.22 -6.95
CA HIS A 39 -7.67 1.14 -5.91
C HIS A 39 -8.61 2.23 -6.42
N PHE A 40 -8.61 2.53 -7.72
CA PHE A 40 -9.51 3.51 -8.33
C PHE A 40 -10.66 2.85 -9.12
N MET A 41 -10.68 1.52 -9.20
CA MET A 41 -11.78 0.77 -9.81
C MET A 41 -12.94 0.61 -8.82
N ILE A 42 -13.65 1.71 -8.56
CA ILE A 42 -14.86 1.70 -7.73
C ILE A 42 -16.08 1.48 -8.64
N ASP A 43 -16.65 0.28 -8.57
CA ASP A 43 -17.99 0.02 -9.13
C ASP A 43 -19.05 0.44 -8.10
N LEU A 44 -19.78 1.51 -8.41
CA LEU A 44 -20.80 2.09 -7.54
C LEU A 44 -22.12 1.30 -7.52
N ASN A 45 -22.34 0.41 -8.49
CA ASN A 45 -23.66 -0.17 -8.74
C ASN A 45 -23.72 -1.69 -8.61
N GLN A 46 -22.68 -2.46 -8.99
CA GLN A 46 -22.77 -3.94 -9.08
C GLN A 46 -21.42 -4.68 -8.90
N GLY A 47 -20.53 -4.22 -8.02
CA GLY A 47 -19.17 -4.80 -7.91
C GLY A 47 -18.83 -5.49 -6.58
N PRO A 48 -17.80 -6.37 -6.56
CA PRO A 48 -17.23 -7.01 -5.35
C PRO A 48 -16.70 -6.01 -4.30
N CYS A 49 -16.79 -4.71 -4.58
CA CYS A 49 -16.51 -3.61 -3.67
C CYS A 49 -17.46 -3.53 -2.47
N ALA A 50 -18.65 -4.14 -2.51
CA ALA A 50 -19.53 -4.20 -1.35
C ALA A 50 -18.88 -4.95 -0.16
N VAL A 51 -18.21 -6.08 -0.44
CA VAL A 51 -17.44 -6.83 0.58
C VAL A 51 -16.27 -5.98 1.10
N LYS A 52 -15.57 -5.24 0.23
CA LYS A 52 -14.49 -4.34 0.66
C LYS A 52 -15.00 -3.13 1.47
N ARG A 53 -16.18 -2.59 1.17
CA ARG A 53 -16.82 -1.56 2.01
C ARG A 53 -17.18 -2.09 3.39
N LEU A 54 -17.61 -3.35 3.47
CA LEU A 54 -17.93 -4.00 4.74
C LEU A 54 -16.68 -4.33 5.56
N ARG A 55 -15.57 -4.73 4.91
CA ARG A 55 -14.29 -5.09 5.56
C ARG A 55 -13.35 -3.91 5.82
N GLY A 56 -13.69 -2.71 5.34
CA GLY A 56 -12.83 -1.52 5.47
C GLY A 56 -11.51 -1.63 4.68
N CYS A 57 -10.48 -0.92 5.16
CA CYS A 57 -9.21 -0.75 4.44
C CYS A 57 -8.28 -1.97 4.48
N GLY A 58 -8.62 -3.03 5.23
CA GLY A 58 -7.79 -4.25 5.35
C GLY A 58 -6.58 -4.12 6.30
N CYS A 59 -6.50 -3.03 7.07
CA CYS A 59 -5.49 -2.78 8.11
C CYS A 59 -5.29 -4.00 9.02
N GLY A 60 -4.04 -4.36 9.29
CA GLY A 60 -3.67 -5.46 10.19
C GLY A 60 -4.01 -6.87 9.69
N ASN A 61 -4.60 -7.04 8.51
CA ASN A 61 -5.04 -8.33 7.98
C ASN A 61 -4.60 -8.56 6.53
N GLU A 62 -5.18 -7.82 5.60
CA GLU A 62 -4.86 -7.91 4.16
C GLU A 62 -3.78 -6.88 3.76
N TYR A 63 -3.49 -5.93 4.64
CA TYR A 63 -2.51 -4.86 4.47
C TYR A 63 -1.81 -4.58 5.81
N VAL A 64 -0.48 -4.39 5.75
CA VAL A 64 0.37 -3.99 6.88
C VAL A 64 1.40 -2.97 6.39
N ALA A 65 1.91 -2.14 7.30
CA ALA A 65 3.05 -1.26 7.07
C ALA A 65 4.31 -1.89 7.65
N VAL A 66 5.43 -1.76 6.94
CA VAL A 66 6.75 -2.21 7.40
C VAL A 66 7.67 -1.00 7.48
N THR A 67 8.31 -0.78 8.62
CA THR A 67 9.25 0.33 8.82
C THR A 67 10.63 -0.01 8.22
N PRO A 68 11.52 0.98 8.02
CA PRO A 68 12.89 0.71 7.57
C PRO A 68 13.67 -0.23 8.50
N ASP A 69 13.33 -0.26 9.78
CA ASP A 69 13.96 -1.11 10.79
C ASP A 69 13.42 -2.56 10.77
N GLY A 70 12.39 -2.84 9.98
CA GLY A 70 11.77 -4.16 9.83
C GLY A 70 10.47 -4.36 10.60
N ASP A 71 10.08 -3.38 11.42
CA ASP A 71 8.89 -3.50 12.28
C ASP A 71 7.59 -3.50 11.49
N ILE A 72 6.70 -4.42 11.84
CA ILE A 72 5.41 -4.62 11.20
C ILE A 72 4.32 -3.94 12.04
N TYR A 73 3.54 -3.07 11.41
CA TYR A 73 2.38 -2.39 12.00
C TYR A 73 1.11 -2.63 11.17
N PRO A 74 -0.10 -2.46 11.75
CA PRO A 74 -1.36 -2.70 11.05
C PRO A 74 -1.56 -1.80 9.83
N CYS A 75 -1.09 -0.55 9.91
CA CYS A 75 -1.17 0.45 8.85
C CYS A 75 -0.16 1.57 9.15
N HIS A 76 0.17 2.39 8.16
CA HIS A 76 1.09 3.52 8.30
C HIS A 76 0.67 4.53 9.40
N GLN A 77 -0.62 4.59 9.76
CA GLN A 77 -1.11 5.47 10.82
C GLN A 77 -0.69 5.04 12.23
N PHE A 78 -0.31 3.77 12.42
CA PHE A 78 0.06 3.20 13.72
C PHE A 78 1.58 3.11 13.91
N VAL A 79 2.36 3.41 12.88
CA VAL A 79 3.83 3.36 12.94
C VAL A 79 4.32 4.32 14.03
N GLY A 80 5.14 3.78 14.95
CA GLY A 80 5.68 4.52 16.09
C GLY A 80 4.85 4.44 17.38
N ILE A 81 3.71 3.73 17.37
CA ILE A 81 2.92 3.44 18.57
C ILE A 81 3.19 1.98 18.97
N GLU A 82 4.11 1.75 19.91
CA GLU A 82 4.60 0.41 20.26
C GLU A 82 3.50 -0.61 20.60
N GLU A 83 2.38 -0.18 21.18
CA GLU A 83 1.24 -1.03 21.49
C GLU A 83 0.60 -1.67 20.25
N TRP A 84 0.81 -1.08 19.08
CA TRP A 84 0.33 -1.58 17.80
C TRP A 84 1.39 -2.31 16.99
N LYS A 85 2.61 -2.52 17.52
CA LYS A 85 3.64 -3.30 16.82
C LYS A 85 3.21 -4.76 16.75
N MET A 86 2.98 -5.24 15.53
CA MET A 86 2.57 -6.61 15.27
C MET A 86 3.75 -7.57 15.28
N GLY A 87 4.95 -7.11 14.96
CA GLY A 87 6.12 -7.98 14.88
C GLY A 87 7.25 -7.31 14.13
N ASP A 88 8.12 -8.13 13.57
CA ASP A 88 9.29 -7.72 12.80
C ASP A 88 9.48 -8.71 11.64
N ILE A 89 9.88 -8.25 10.46
CA ILE A 89 10.05 -9.11 9.27
C ILE A 89 11.22 -10.10 9.39
N PHE A 90 12.18 -9.87 10.28
CA PHE A 90 13.32 -10.79 10.47
C PHE A 90 12.99 -11.91 11.47
N SER A 91 11.93 -11.73 12.26
CA SER A 91 11.36 -12.77 13.09
C SER A 91 10.09 -13.28 12.41
N ASP A 92 9.96 -14.56 12.08
CA ASP A 92 8.71 -15.12 11.50
C ASP A 92 7.52 -15.13 12.50
N LYS A 93 7.44 -14.15 13.40
CA LYS A 93 6.49 -14.00 14.49
C LYS A 93 5.69 -12.73 14.30
N ILE A 94 4.38 -12.91 14.15
CA ILE A 94 3.39 -11.83 14.08
C ILE A 94 2.37 -12.05 15.19
N ASP A 95 2.12 -11.01 16.00
CA ASP A 95 1.09 -10.99 17.03
C ASP A 95 -0.29 -11.07 16.39
N GLN A 96 -0.89 -12.25 16.52
CA GLN A 96 -2.21 -12.54 15.99
C GLN A 96 -3.31 -11.77 16.74
N LYS A 97 -3.08 -11.32 17.98
CA LYS A 97 -4.10 -10.57 18.74
C LYS A 97 -4.42 -9.23 18.10
N ILE A 98 -3.39 -8.53 17.61
CA ILE A 98 -3.56 -7.25 16.93
C ILE A 98 -4.28 -7.47 15.60
N LYS A 99 -3.88 -8.49 14.83
CA LYS A 99 -4.59 -8.89 13.62
C LYS A 99 -6.07 -9.18 13.90
N ASP A 100 -6.38 -9.96 14.94
CA ASP A 100 -7.74 -10.33 15.31
C ASP A 100 -8.57 -9.11 15.75
N TYR A 101 -7.94 -8.11 16.41
CA TYR A 101 -8.59 -6.82 16.73
C TYR A 101 -9.05 -6.09 15.47
N PHE A 102 -8.26 -6.11 14.39
CA PHE A 102 -8.59 -5.45 13.13
C PHE A 102 -9.40 -6.33 12.16
N ALA A 103 -9.75 -7.57 12.54
CA ALA A 103 -10.49 -8.49 11.68
C ALA A 103 -12.02 -8.27 11.65
N GLY A 104 -12.51 -7.28 12.42
CA GLY A 104 -13.93 -6.91 12.56
C GLY A 104 -14.46 -5.96 11.49
#